data_AF-D5AGT1-F1
#
_entry.id   AF-D5AGT1-F1
#
_cell.length_a   1.000
_cell.length_b   1.000
_cell.length_c   1.000
_cell.angle_alpha   90.00
_cell.angle_beta   90.00
_cell.angle_gamma   90.00
#
_symmetry.space_group_name_H-M   'P 1'
#
loop_
_entity.id
_entity.type
_entity.pdbx_description
1 polymer ?
#
loop_
_entity_poly.entity_id
_entity_poly.type
_entity_poly.pdbx_seq_one_letter_code
_entity_poly.pdbx_strand_id
1 'polypeptide(L)'
;MMDEFFDWCREQSVLPGSKLGTALEYSLKYETTFRTVLSDGDLVLSNNMAERAMKTLVMGRKNWLFSQSFEGAKSTAIILSLLETAKRHELDTEKYMTYLLDNLPNEETLAKKEVLEAYLPWEKKIKRACK
;
A
#
# COMPACT_ATOMS: atom_id res chain seq x y z
N MET A 1 24.16 1.14 -18.14
CA MET A 1 23.24 2.09 -17.46
C MET A 1 23.24 1.94 -15.95
N MET A 2 22.74 0.85 -15.34
CA MET A 2 22.75 0.71 -13.87
C MET A 2 24.16 0.51 -13.30
N ASP A 3 24.99 -0.30 -13.96
CA ASP A 3 26.40 -0.45 -13.57
C ASP A 3 27.16 0.87 -13.67
N GLU A 4 27.07 1.54 -14.82
CA GLU A 4 27.66 2.87 -15.06
C GLU A 4 27.22 3.90 -14.01
N PHE A 5 25.96 3.88 -13.57
CA PHE A 5 25.47 4.79 -12.53
C PHE A 5 26.10 4.50 -11.17
N PHE A 6 26.18 3.24 -10.76
CA PHE A 6 26.78 2.87 -9.47
C PHE A 6 28.30 3.01 -9.46
N ASP A 7 28.95 2.75 -10.59
CA ASP A 7 30.38 3.03 -10.78
C ASP A 7 30.64 4.53 -10.66
N TRP A 8 29.85 5.37 -11.36
CA TRP A 8 29.91 6.82 -11.22
C TRP A 8 29.69 7.27 -9.77
N CYS A 9 28.75 6.67 -9.03
CA CYS A 9 28.52 6.98 -7.62
C CYS A 9 29.74 6.72 -6.74
N ARG A 10 30.52 5.66 -7.00
CA ARG A 10 31.72 5.29 -6.23
C ARG A 10 32.91 6.20 -6.52
N GLU A 11 32.95 6.79 -7.71
CA GLU A 11 34.02 7.69 -8.14
C GLU A 11 33.86 9.13 -7.62
N GLN A 12 32.68 9.50 -7.12
CA GLN A 12 32.43 10.86 -6.66
C GLN A 12 33.15 11.18 -5.35
N SER A 13 33.98 12.23 -5.37
CA SER A 13 34.52 12.84 -4.15
C SER A 13 33.58 13.94 -3.68
N VAL A 14 32.97 13.75 -2.51
CA VAL A 14 31.97 14.66 -1.94
C VAL A 14 32.35 15.10 -0.54
N LEU A 15 31.94 16.33 -0.18
CA LEU A 15 32.15 16.85 1.16
C LEU A 15 31.40 15.98 2.19
N PRO A 16 32.05 15.63 3.32
CA PRO A 16 31.40 14.91 4.42
C PRO A 16 30.12 15.64 4.88
N GLY A 17 29.01 14.91 4.97
CA GLY A 17 27.72 15.45 5.40
C GLY A 17 26.99 16.34 4.38
N SER A 18 27.50 16.47 3.14
CA SER A 18 26.77 17.15 2.08
C SER A 18 25.51 16.39 1.66
N LYS A 19 24.47 17.11 1.22
CA LYS A 19 23.24 16.51 0.69
C LYS A 19 23.51 15.52 -0.45
N LEU A 20 24.46 15.85 -1.32
CA LEU A 20 24.89 14.97 -2.41
C LEU A 20 25.57 13.72 -1.85
N GLY A 21 26.48 13.86 -0.88
CA GLY A 21 27.12 12.71 -0.24
C GLY A 21 26.12 11.78 0.45
N THR A 22 25.12 12.32 1.17
CA THR A 22 24.05 11.51 1.74
C THR A 22 23.24 10.76 0.67
N ALA A 23 22.96 11.40 -0.47
CA ALA A 23 22.23 10.75 -1.57
C ALA A 23 23.05 9.62 -2.23
N LEU A 24 24.34 9.83 -2.42
CA LEU A 24 25.26 8.82 -2.97
C LEU A 24 25.43 7.64 -2.01
N GLU A 25 25.66 7.91 -0.72
CA GLU A 25 25.76 6.88 0.32
C GLU A 25 24.47 6.05 0.40
N TYR A 26 23.31 6.70 0.36
CA TYR A 26 22.02 6.02 0.29
C TYR A 26 21.90 5.14 -0.95
N SER A 27 22.27 5.67 -2.12
CA SER A 27 22.20 4.92 -3.37
C SER A 27 23.08 3.67 -3.32
N LEU A 28 24.34 3.81 -2.90
CA LEU A 28 25.29 2.71 -2.77
C LEU A 28 24.84 1.67 -1.72
N LYS A 29 24.32 2.13 -0.58
CA LYS A 29 23.78 1.25 0.47
C LYS A 29 22.67 0.34 -0.03
N TYR A 30 21.84 0.83 -0.95
CA TYR A 30 20.66 0.11 -1.46
C TYR A 30 20.83 -0.37 -2.91
N GLU A 31 22.07 -0.47 -3.41
CA GLU A 31 22.35 -0.88 -4.79
C GLU A 31 21.64 -2.18 -5.17
N THR A 32 21.73 -3.22 -4.33
CA THR A 32 21.05 -4.51 -4.57
C THR A 32 19.54 -4.33 -4.67
N THR A 33 18.94 -3.47 -3.83
CA THR A 33 17.51 -3.19 -3.85
C THR A 33 17.08 -2.48 -5.13
N PHE A 34 17.86 -1.50 -5.59
CA PHE A 34 17.60 -0.82 -6.86
C PHE A 34 17.69 -1.79 -8.04
N ARG A 35 18.57 -2.80 -7.97
CA ARG A 35 18.74 -3.82 -9.00
C ARG A 35 17.61 -4.86 -9.04
N THR A 36 16.84 -5.02 -7.97
CA THR A 36 15.73 -5.99 -7.92
C THR A 36 14.71 -5.78 -9.04
N VAL A 37 14.46 -4.53 -9.44
CA VAL A 37 13.54 -4.22 -10.56
C VAL A 37 14.00 -4.80 -11.90
N LEU A 38 15.30 -5.09 -12.06
CA LEU A 38 15.83 -5.71 -13.28
C LEU A 38 15.67 -7.24 -13.25
N SER A 39 15.38 -7.82 -12.09
CA SER A 39 15.21 -9.26 -11.92
C SER A 39 13.78 -9.73 -12.19
N ASP A 40 12.81 -8.84 -12.10
CA ASP A 40 11.38 -9.14 -12.27
C ASP A 40 10.69 -8.00 -13.04
N GLY A 41 10.09 -8.33 -14.19
CA GLY A 41 9.41 -7.39 -15.06
C GLY A 41 8.07 -6.86 -14.52
N ASP A 42 7.51 -7.51 -13.51
CA ASP A 42 6.29 -7.04 -12.83
C ASP A 42 6.58 -5.91 -11.84
N LEU A 43 7.86 -5.69 -11.50
CA LEU A 43 8.27 -4.61 -10.61
C LEU A 43 8.39 -3.28 -11.36
N VAL A 44 7.91 -2.22 -10.70
CA VAL A 44 7.97 -0.86 -11.24
C VAL A 44 9.11 -0.10 -10.55
N LEU A 45 10.00 0.53 -11.32
CA LEU A 45 11.13 1.32 -10.80
C LEU A 45 10.67 2.52 -9.95
N SER A 46 9.50 3.06 -10.27
CA SER A 46 8.93 4.20 -9.57
C SER A 46 7.98 3.79 -8.46
N ASN A 47 8.08 4.48 -7.32
CA ASN A 47 7.15 4.37 -6.20
C ASN A 47 5.86 5.22 -6.39
N ASN A 48 5.65 5.85 -7.56
CA ASN A 48 4.53 6.76 -7.82
C ASN A 48 3.16 6.15 -7.50
N MET A 49 2.97 4.86 -7.76
CA MET A 49 1.71 4.17 -7.43
C MET A 49 1.48 4.10 -5.91
N ALA A 50 2.52 3.77 -5.14
CA ALA A 50 2.46 3.72 -3.69
C ALA A 50 2.22 5.13 -3.10
N GLU A 51 2.91 6.15 -3.61
CA GLU A 51 2.72 7.54 -3.16
C GLU A 51 1.30 8.04 -3.43
N ARG A 52 0.75 7.73 -4.62
CA ARG A 52 -0.64 8.06 -4.97
C ARG A 52 -1.64 7.37 -4.06
N ALA A 53 -1.42 6.10 -3.72
CA ALA A 53 -2.28 5.37 -2.79
C ALA A 53 -2.26 6.00 -1.37
N MET A 54 -1.09 6.47 -0.92
CA MET A 54 -0.94 7.14 0.37
C MET A 54 -1.55 8.55 0.40
N LYS A 55 -1.68 9.22 -0.74
CA LYS A 55 -2.20 10.59 -0.83
C LYS A 55 -3.59 10.73 -0.22
N THR A 56 -4.47 9.75 -0.42
CA THR A 56 -5.82 9.75 0.15
C THR A 56 -5.80 9.82 1.68
N LEU A 57 -4.95 9.01 2.33
CA LEU A 57 -4.77 9.04 3.79
C LEU A 57 -4.19 10.38 4.26
N VAL A 58 -3.16 10.88 3.55
CA VAL A 58 -2.48 12.14 3.91
C VAL A 58 -3.42 13.33 3.84
N MET A 59 -4.31 13.37 2.84
CA MET A 59 -5.33 14.40 2.70
C MET A 59 -6.48 14.20 3.70
N GLY A 60 -6.93 12.95 3.87
CA GLY A 60 -8.07 12.59 4.70
C GLY A 60 -7.85 12.84 6.19
N ARG A 61 -6.66 12.56 6.73
CA ARG A 61 -6.35 12.73 8.17
C ARG A 61 -6.49 14.16 8.72
N LYS A 62 -6.57 15.18 7.86
CA LYS A 62 -6.88 16.56 8.28
C LYS A 62 -8.38 16.79 8.46
N ASN A 63 -9.21 15.99 7.80
CA ASN A 63 -10.66 16.16 7.68
C ASN A 63 -11.46 15.03 8.35
N TRP A 64 -10.83 13.91 8.69
CA TRP A 64 -11.48 12.79 9.38
C TRP A 64 -11.46 13.01 10.89
N LEU A 65 -12.64 12.98 11.51
CA LEU A 65 -12.73 13.02 12.96
C LEU A 65 -12.03 11.78 13.56
N PHE A 66 -11.26 12.00 14.62
CA PHE A 66 -10.56 10.97 15.38
C PHE A 66 -9.35 10.30 14.74
N SER A 67 -8.84 10.76 13.57
CA SER A 67 -7.58 10.22 13.00
C SER A 67 -6.29 10.71 13.70
N GLN A 68 -6.40 11.32 14.88
CA GLN A 68 -5.29 11.87 15.66
C GLN A 68 -4.81 10.95 16.80
N SER A 69 -5.60 9.95 17.18
CA SER A 69 -5.15 8.91 18.12
C SER A 69 -4.58 7.69 17.39
N PHE A 70 -3.81 6.88 18.10
CA PHE A 70 -3.27 5.63 17.55
C PHE A 70 -4.40 4.66 17.15
N GLU A 71 -5.42 4.56 17.98
CA GLU A 71 -6.61 3.74 17.73
C GLU A 71 -7.35 4.22 16.47
N GLY A 72 -7.52 5.53 16.32
CA GLY A 72 -8.17 6.11 15.15
C GLY A 72 -7.36 5.92 13.87
N ALA A 73 -6.03 6.04 13.94
CA ALA A 73 -5.13 5.73 12.83
C ALA A 73 -5.22 4.24 12.43
N LYS A 74 -5.27 3.33 13.41
CA LYS A 74 -5.44 1.89 13.16
C LYS A 74 -6.76 1.59 12.48
N SER A 75 -7.88 2.13 12.96
CA SER A 75 -9.20 1.96 12.35
C SER A 75 -9.24 2.51 10.93
N THR A 76 -8.64 3.69 10.71
CA THR A 76 -8.53 4.31 9.38
C THR A 76 -7.75 3.42 8.42
N ALA A 77 -6.62 2.86 8.86
CA ALA A 77 -5.80 1.96 8.04
C ALA A 77 -6.57 0.70 7.65
N ILE A 78 -7.35 0.12 8.55
CA ILE A 78 -8.21 -1.05 8.28
C ILE A 78 -9.25 -0.70 7.21
N ILE A 79 -10.01 0.38 7.39
CA ILE A 79 -11.07 0.79 6.47
C ILE A 79 -10.50 1.08 5.08
N LEU A 80 -9.42 1.85 4.98
CA LEU A 80 -8.78 2.14 3.70
C LEU A 80 -8.25 0.87 3.03
N SER A 81 -7.70 -0.08 3.80
CA SER A 81 -7.24 -1.35 3.25
C SER A 81 -8.39 -2.14 2.62
N LEU A 82 -9.55 -2.21 3.27
CA LEU A 82 -10.75 -2.85 2.73
C LEU A 82 -11.23 -2.16 1.44
N LEU A 83 -11.33 -0.84 1.45
CA LEU A 83 -11.76 -0.04 0.30
C LEU A 83 -10.83 -0.20 -0.90
N GLU A 84 -9.52 -0.05 -0.70
CA GLU A 84 -8.53 -0.17 -1.78
C GLU A 84 -8.44 -1.61 -2.30
N THR A 85 -8.63 -2.62 -1.44
CA THR A 85 -8.70 -4.02 -1.89
C THR A 85 -9.94 -4.26 -2.75
N ALA A 86 -11.11 -3.74 -2.35
CA ALA A 86 -12.33 -3.85 -3.14
C ALA A 86 -12.18 -3.17 -4.52
N LYS A 87 -11.60 -1.96 -4.57
CA LYS A 87 -11.30 -1.27 -5.84
C LYS A 87 -10.38 -2.09 -6.75
N ARG A 88 -9.32 -2.69 -6.19
CA ARG A 88 -8.38 -3.56 -6.95
C ARG A 88 -9.06 -4.79 -7.56
N HIS A 89 -10.18 -5.24 -6.97
CA HIS A 89 -11.00 -6.33 -7.50
C HIS A 89 -12.20 -5.85 -8.32
N GLU A 90 -12.22 -4.57 -8.72
CA GLU A 90 -13.27 -3.97 -9.56
C GLU A 90 -14.67 -4.08 -8.92
N LEU A 91 -14.74 -3.90 -7.60
CA LEU A 91 -16.00 -3.83 -6.86
C LEU A 91 -16.40 -2.39 -6.59
N ASP A 92 -17.70 -2.15 -6.56
CA ASP A 92 -18.29 -0.96 -5.95
C ASP A 92 -17.99 -0.98 -4.45
N THR A 93 -17.22 0.01 -4.01
CA THR A 93 -16.73 0.09 -2.64
C THR A 93 -17.82 0.34 -1.62
N GLU A 94 -18.86 1.08 -2.00
CA GLU A 94 -19.98 1.37 -1.10
C GLU A 94 -20.79 0.10 -0.89
N LYS A 95 -21.17 -0.59 -1.97
CA LYS A 95 -21.88 -1.87 -1.87
C LYS A 95 -21.09 -2.90 -1.08
N TYR A 96 -19.77 -2.98 -1.29
CA TYR A 96 -18.94 -3.92 -0.55
C TYR A 96 -18.92 -3.60 0.94
N MET A 97 -18.71 -2.34 1.33
CA MET A 97 -18.73 -1.94 2.74
C MET A 97 -20.09 -2.18 3.39
N THR A 98 -21.18 -1.84 2.70
CA THR A 98 -22.55 -2.12 3.18
C THR A 98 -22.78 -3.62 3.34
N TYR A 99 -22.38 -4.43 2.36
CA TYR A 99 -22.49 -5.88 2.46
C TYR A 99 -21.75 -6.43 3.68
N LEU A 100 -20.52 -5.96 3.93
CA LEU A 100 -19.75 -6.37 5.11
C LEU A 100 -20.47 -5.97 6.40
N LEU A 101 -20.95 -4.73 6.50
CA LEU A 101 -21.62 -4.22 7.70
C LEU A 101 -22.98 -4.88 7.96
N ASP A 102 -23.70 -5.28 6.92
CA ASP A 102 -25.00 -5.94 7.05
C ASP A 102 -24.88 -7.42 7.39
N ASN A 103 -23.83 -8.10 6.91
CA ASN A 103 -23.75 -9.56 7.00
C ASN A 103 -22.76 -10.04 8.07
N LEU A 104 -21.62 -9.36 8.27
CA LEU A 104 -20.62 -9.81 9.24
C LEU A 104 -21.15 -9.84 10.68
N PRO A 105 -21.87 -8.82 11.19
CA PRO A 105 -22.35 -8.85 12.59
C PRO A 105 -23.34 -9.99 12.88
N ASN A 106 -23.94 -10.56 11.83
CA ASN A 106 -24.89 -11.67 11.92
C ASN A 106 -24.22 -13.04 11.84
N GLU A 107 -22.89 -13.11 11.67
CA GLU A 107 -22.15 -14.37 11.65
C GLU A 107 -21.82 -14.86 13.06
N GLU A 108 -22.31 -16.05 13.40
CA GLU A 108 -22.14 -16.65 14.74
C GLU A 108 -20.67 -16.93 15.08
N THR A 109 -19.82 -17.10 14.06
CA THR A 109 -18.41 -17.45 14.25
C THR A 109 -17.45 -16.56 13.46
N LEU A 110 -17.59 -15.25 13.60
CA LEU A 110 -16.67 -14.22 13.07
C LEU A 110 -15.18 -14.48 13.37
N ALA A 111 -14.87 -15.21 14.44
CA ALA A 111 -13.49 -15.54 14.82
C ALA A 111 -12.84 -16.63 13.94
N LYS A 112 -13.61 -17.35 13.13
CA LYS A 112 -13.09 -18.42 12.27
C LYS A 112 -12.63 -17.84 10.93
N LYS A 113 -11.39 -18.13 10.57
CA LYS A 113 -10.78 -17.65 9.33
C LYS A 113 -11.56 -18.11 8.10
N GLU A 114 -12.03 -19.35 8.13
CA GLU A 114 -12.75 -19.99 7.02
C GLU A 114 -14.08 -19.27 6.73
N VAL A 115 -14.73 -18.71 7.76
CA VAL A 115 -15.97 -17.93 7.60
C VAL A 115 -15.66 -16.60 6.93
N LEU A 116 -14.60 -15.91 7.37
CA LEU A 116 -14.19 -14.61 6.81
C LEU A 116 -13.73 -14.73 5.35
N GLU A 117 -13.19 -15.87 4.94
CA GLU A 117 -12.79 -16.12 3.55
C GLU A 117 -13.97 -15.97 2.57
N ALA A 118 -15.20 -16.32 2.98
CA ALA A 118 -16.41 -16.15 2.17
C ALA A 118 -16.80 -14.68 1.91
N TYR A 119 -16.23 -13.73 2.65
CA TYR A 119 -16.48 -12.29 2.56
C TYR A 119 -15.39 -11.54 1.79
N LEU A 120 -14.36 -12.25 1.32
CA LEU A 120 -13.25 -11.64 0.61
C LEU A 120 -13.68 -11.16 -0.79
N PRO A 121 -13.07 -10.08 -1.30
CA PRO A 121 -13.54 -9.41 -2.52
C PRO A 121 -13.39 -10.25 -3.79
N TRP A 122 -12.59 -11.32 -3.76
CA TRP A 122 -12.46 -12.24 -4.89
C TRP A 122 -13.58 -13.28 -4.99
N GLU A 123 -14.40 -13.44 -3.95
CA GLU A 123 -15.44 -14.46 -3.89
C GLU A 123 -16.57 -14.21 -4.89
N LYS A 124 -17.09 -15.31 -5.46
CA LYS A 124 -18.11 -15.25 -6.52
C LYS A 124 -19.38 -14.55 -6.06
N LYS A 125 -19.82 -14.83 -4.82
CA LYS A 125 -21.02 -14.21 -4.22
C LYS A 125 -20.84 -12.71 -4.05
N ILE A 126 -19.68 -12.30 -3.54
CA ILE A 126 -19.33 -10.89 -3.34
C ILE A 126 -19.26 -10.15 -4.69
N LYS A 127 -18.54 -10.72 -5.67
CA LYS A 127 -18.45 -10.14 -7.03
C LYS A 127 -19.82 -9.96 -7.68
N ARG A 128 -20.76 -10.87 -7.46
CA ARG A 128 -22.12 -10.75 -8.00
C ARG A 128 -22.93 -9.66 -7.30
N ALA A 129 -22.77 -9.52 -5.99
CA ALA A 129 -23.52 -8.54 -5.19
C ALA A 129 -22.96 -7.12 -5.30
N CYS A 130 -21.64 -6.98 -5.48
CA CYS A 130 -20.92 -5.72 -5.32
C CYS A 130 -20.25 -5.22 -6.61
N LYS A 131 -20.52 -5.82 -7.79
CA LYS A 131 -20.12 -5.23 -9.08
C LYS A 131 -21.02 -4.06 -9.49
#